data_AF-A0A8H4LMD2-F1
#
_entry.id   AF-A0A8H4LMD2-F1
#
_cell.length_a   1.000
_cell.length_b   1.000
_cell.length_c   1.000
_cell.angle_alpha   90.00
_cell.angle_beta   90.00
_cell.angle_gamma   90.00
#
_symmetry.space_group_name_H-M   'P 1'
#
loop_
_entity.id
_entity.type
_entity.pdbx_description
1 polymer ?
#
loop_
_entity_poly.entity_id
_entity_poly.type
_entity_poly.pdbx_seq_one_letter_code
_entity_poly.pdbx_strand_id
1 'polypeptide(L)'
;MLVRQVWLLAGLMPSLGLAATANLDIWDVDKSCDGKRDFLQESMDVALEIATAGRDSLEFVKNRPDGRSDPDGYAKWKRIYKACNAVLGIKADKDGSSAQIDVAKAVFDKMVSVIPSQQNDPPDGYVSKLKNRDGAKPKLMCGDEEGEDSWKWYGLGDKVPGKANDLLNEPEFRSFILEVEGAWVYDARWVWKETEREKPILCRDDLWAAVYWDKDLLVFCDRMFSSESQGLPSPKSLKTSGITELDKLGDHAKHISVIMVHELSHWFGGIATDANGQQSLEPVVIDQTAVSYKGKGQYKFQYKVNGAIMEFDNEPSAKEAKDNGWERVMTYGVKDVWALAAFSTDKALKNADTLSLFALMMQVHFWPS
;
A
#
# COMPACT_ATOMS: atom_id res chain seq x y z
N MET A 1 40.54 -56.26 -8.73
CA MET A 1 39.30 -55.85 -8.04
C MET A 1 39.56 -54.52 -7.35
N LEU A 2 39.11 -53.41 -7.95
CA LEU A 2 39.19 -52.07 -7.38
C LEU A 2 37.79 -51.46 -7.51
N VAL A 3 37.08 -51.34 -6.38
CA VAL A 3 35.76 -50.71 -6.32
C VAL A 3 35.99 -49.20 -6.12
N ARG A 4 35.71 -48.41 -7.16
CA ARG A 4 35.66 -46.95 -7.08
C ARG A 4 34.31 -46.54 -6.48
N GLN A 5 34.33 -45.94 -5.29
CA GLN A 5 33.20 -45.21 -4.74
C GLN A 5 33.02 -43.90 -5.53
N VAL A 6 31.85 -43.74 -6.14
CA VAL A 6 31.40 -42.49 -6.77
C VAL A 6 30.69 -41.69 -5.68
N TRP A 7 31.28 -40.56 -5.30
CA TRP A 7 30.59 -39.54 -4.50
C TRP A 7 29.64 -38.75 -5.41
N LEU A 8 28.34 -38.94 -5.22
CA LEU A 8 27.30 -38.09 -5.79
C LEU A 8 27.25 -36.78 -4.98
N LEU A 9 27.89 -35.74 -5.50
CA LEU A 9 27.62 -34.35 -5.11
C LEU A 9 26.21 -34.01 -5.61
N ALA A 10 25.22 -34.10 -4.72
CA ALA A 10 23.92 -33.46 -4.93
C ALA A 10 24.12 -31.95 -4.77
N GLY A 11 24.56 -31.30 -5.84
CA GLY A 11 24.50 -29.85 -5.96
C GLY A 11 23.03 -29.44 -5.93
N LEU A 12 22.65 -28.68 -4.90
CA LEU A 12 21.44 -27.87 -4.88
C LEU A 12 21.53 -26.93 -6.09
N MET A 13 20.89 -27.32 -7.20
CA MET A 13 20.58 -26.36 -8.25
C MET A 13 19.53 -25.41 -7.66
N PRO A 14 19.80 -24.10 -7.53
CA PRO A 14 18.72 -23.16 -7.33
C PRO A 14 17.86 -23.27 -8.59
N SER A 15 16.63 -23.72 -8.43
CA SER A 15 15.61 -23.55 -9.45
C SER A 15 15.52 -22.06 -9.75
N LEU A 16 16.17 -21.62 -10.81
CA LEU A 16 15.90 -20.35 -11.48
C LEU A 16 14.50 -20.49 -12.09
N GLY A 17 13.47 -20.47 -11.24
CA GLY A 17 12.13 -20.15 -11.69
C GLY A 17 12.21 -18.78 -12.34
N LEU A 18 11.69 -18.66 -13.56
CA LEU A 18 11.45 -17.34 -14.16
C LEU A 18 10.75 -16.49 -13.11
N ALA A 19 11.36 -15.36 -12.75
CA ALA A 19 10.72 -14.42 -11.84
C ALA A 19 9.36 -14.06 -12.45
N ALA A 20 8.28 -14.23 -11.69
CA ALA A 20 6.97 -13.85 -12.15
C ALA A 20 6.99 -12.35 -12.49
N THR A 21 6.50 -12.00 -13.67
CA THR A 21 6.35 -10.61 -14.09
C THR A 21 4.98 -10.12 -13.65
N ALA A 22 4.91 -8.87 -13.20
CA ALA A 22 3.64 -8.23 -12.91
C ALA A 22 2.79 -8.15 -14.17
N ASN A 23 1.48 -8.20 -13.99
CA ASN A 23 0.50 -8.00 -15.05
C ASN A 23 -0.35 -6.78 -14.71
N LEU A 24 -0.12 -5.65 -15.38
CA LEU A 24 -0.94 -4.46 -15.18
C LEU A 24 -2.40 -4.65 -15.65
N ASP A 25 -2.69 -5.65 -16.48
CA ASP A 25 -4.05 -5.90 -17.00
C ASP A 25 -5.01 -6.48 -15.96
N ILE A 26 -4.55 -6.74 -14.72
CA ILE A 26 -5.46 -6.95 -13.58
C ILE A 26 -6.22 -5.66 -13.22
N TRP A 27 -5.79 -4.51 -13.71
CA TRP A 27 -6.46 -3.21 -13.58
C TRP A 27 -7.10 -2.79 -14.90
N ASP A 28 -8.15 -1.98 -14.82
CA ASP A 28 -8.54 -1.09 -15.92
C ASP A 28 -7.56 0.08 -15.95
N VAL A 29 -6.46 -0.08 -16.70
CA VAL A 29 -5.40 0.94 -16.78
C VAL A 29 -5.92 2.10 -17.61
N ASP A 30 -5.96 3.26 -16.96
CA ASP A 30 -6.46 4.49 -17.52
C ASP A 30 -5.51 5.09 -18.57
N LYS A 31 -6.07 5.83 -19.52
CA LYS A 31 -5.31 6.46 -20.60
C LYS A 31 -4.35 7.56 -20.14
N SER A 32 -4.59 8.14 -18.94
CA SER A 32 -3.60 8.98 -18.25
C SER A 32 -2.22 8.31 -18.10
N CYS A 33 -2.17 6.98 -18.23
CA CYS A 33 -0.95 6.18 -18.18
C CYS A 33 -0.30 5.87 -19.55
N ASP A 34 -0.86 6.27 -20.70
CA ASP A 34 -0.40 5.84 -22.04
C ASP A 34 1.09 6.12 -22.31
N GLY A 35 1.61 7.27 -21.85
CA GLY A 35 3.04 7.62 -21.95
C GLY A 35 3.92 7.13 -20.81
N LYS A 36 3.33 6.47 -19.81
CA LYS A 36 3.98 6.06 -18.55
C LYS A 36 3.96 4.53 -18.37
N ARG A 37 3.33 3.78 -19.27
CA ARG A 37 3.00 2.35 -19.11
C ARG A 37 4.23 1.46 -18.93
N ASP A 38 5.29 1.65 -19.72
CA ASP A 38 6.51 0.86 -19.58
C ASP A 38 7.19 1.09 -18.22
N PHE A 39 7.25 2.34 -17.79
CA PHE A 39 7.81 2.71 -16.49
C PHE A 39 6.97 2.18 -15.32
N LEU A 40 5.65 2.20 -15.45
CA LEU A 40 4.74 1.57 -14.49
C LEU A 40 4.95 0.06 -14.40
N GLN A 41 5.08 -0.59 -15.55
CA GLN A 41 5.27 -2.04 -15.63
C GLN A 41 6.59 -2.43 -14.97
N GLU A 42 7.69 -1.76 -15.30
CA GLU A 42 9.00 -1.98 -14.66
C GLU A 42 8.94 -1.73 -13.15
N SER A 43 8.27 -0.65 -12.73
CA SER A 43 8.12 -0.32 -11.31
C SER A 43 7.28 -1.35 -10.55
N MET A 44 6.22 -1.87 -11.18
CA MET A 44 5.36 -2.91 -10.64
C MET A 44 6.08 -4.26 -10.55
N ASP A 45 6.95 -4.59 -11.51
CA ASP A 45 7.82 -5.77 -11.43
C ASP A 45 8.76 -5.66 -10.22
N VAL A 46 9.37 -4.50 -10.00
CA VAL A 46 10.23 -4.27 -8.82
C VAL A 46 9.39 -4.31 -7.53
N ALA A 47 8.18 -3.76 -7.53
CA ALA A 47 7.26 -3.85 -6.39
C ALA A 47 6.90 -5.30 -6.05
N LEU A 48 6.65 -6.14 -7.06
CA LEU A 48 6.41 -7.58 -6.90
C LEU A 48 7.64 -8.30 -6.32
N GLU A 49 8.85 -7.95 -6.75
CA GLU A 49 10.08 -8.49 -6.14
C GLU A 49 10.19 -8.10 -4.65
N ILE A 50 9.90 -6.84 -4.30
CA ILE A 50 9.92 -6.34 -2.92
C ILE A 50 8.90 -7.09 -2.06
N ALA A 51 7.64 -7.19 -2.53
CA ALA A 51 6.58 -7.92 -1.84
C ALA A 51 6.93 -9.41 -1.66
N THR A 52 7.53 -10.03 -2.67
CA THR A 52 8.04 -11.41 -2.63
C THR A 52 9.09 -11.57 -1.52
N ALA A 53 10.06 -10.65 -1.41
CA ALA A 53 11.07 -10.71 -0.36
C ALA A 53 10.45 -10.57 1.05
N GLY A 54 9.44 -9.71 1.21
CA GLY A 54 8.67 -9.56 2.44
C GLY A 54 7.96 -10.86 2.84
N ARG A 55 7.17 -11.43 1.91
CA ARG A 55 6.46 -12.70 2.11
C ARG A 55 7.41 -13.85 2.48
N ASP A 56 8.46 -14.06 1.69
CA ASP A 56 9.36 -15.20 1.86
C ASP A 56 10.13 -15.11 3.18
N SER A 57 10.45 -13.90 3.63
CA SER A 57 11.11 -13.67 4.91
C SER A 57 10.17 -13.93 6.10
N LEU A 58 8.90 -13.55 5.98
CA LEU A 58 7.89 -13.89 7.00
C LEU A 58 7.63 -15.40 7.05
N GLU A 59 7.58 -16.09 5.91
CA GLU A 59 7.46 -17.55 5.89
C GLU A 59 8.70 -18.23 6.51
N PHE A 60 9.89 -17.72 6.19
CA PHE A 60 11.14 -18.24 6.76
C PHE A 60 11.21 -18.07 8.29
N VAL A 61 10.77 -16.93 8.83
CA VAL A 61 10.88 -16.66 10.27
C VAL A 61 9.97 -17.54 11.13
N LYS A 62 8.94 -18.16 10.54
CA LYS A 62 8.06 -19.12 11.24
C LYS A 62 8.78 -20.42 11.62
N ASN A 63 9.89 -20.75 10.95
CA ASN A 63 10.61 -22.00 11.13
C ASN A 63 12.03 -21.73 11.65
N ARG A 64 12.16 -21.51 12.96
CA ARG A 64 13.45 -21.20 13.59
C ARG A 64 14.47 -22.35 13.41
N PRO A 65 15.62 -22.12 12.73
CA PRO A 65 16.68 -23.12 12.64
C PRO A 65 17.37 -23.35 14.00
N ASP A 66 17.89 -24.57 14.23
CA ASP A 66 18.72 -24.86 15.40
C ASP A 66 20.13 -24.31 15.17
N GLY A 67 20.52 -23.30 15.96
CA GLY A 67 21.81 -22.63 15.83
C GLY A 67 23.05 -23.49 16.12
N ARG A 68 22.89 -24.73 16.62
CA ARG A 68 24.00 -25.68 16.75
C ARG A 68 24.25 -26.46 15.46
N SER A 69 23.18 -26.87 14.79
CA SER A 69 23.25 -27.68 13.56
C SER A 69 23.23 -26.85 12.28
N ASP A 70 22.63 -25.65 12.33
CA ASP A 70 22.59 -24.67 11.24
C ASP A 70 22.86 -23.24 11.77
N PRO A 71 24.14 -22.88 12.01
CA PRO A 71 24.51 -21.55 12.51
C PRO A 71 24.15 -20.41 11.56
N ASP A 72 24.30 -20.63 10.24
CA ASP A 72 24.06 -19.60 9.23
C ASP A 72 22.57 -19.33 9.04
N GLY A 73 21.75 -20.38 8.98
CA GLY A 73 20.29 -20.26 8.97
C GLY A 73 19.76 -19.60 10.23
N TYR A 74 20.31 -19.94 11.40
CA TYR A 74 19.95 -19.27 12.66
C TYR A 74 20.34 -17.79 12.67
N ALA A 75 21.52 -17.43 12.14
CA ALA A 75 21.94 -16.04 12.01
C ALA A 75 21.01 -15.25 11.07
N LYS A 76 20.63 -15.84 9.92
CA LYS A 76 19.63 -15.28 9.00
C LYS A 76 18.29 -15.10 9.69
N TRP A 77 17.81 -16.11 10.39
CA TRP A 77 16.54 -16.08 11.13
C TRP A 77 16.53 -14.97 12.17
N LYS A 78 17.60 -14.87 12.98
CA LYS A 78 17.73 -13.83 14.01
C LYS A 78 17.69 -12.42 13.41
N ARG A 79 18.32 -12.23 12.24
CA ARG A 79 18.29 -10.95 11.52
C ARG A 79 16.88 -10.57 11.08
N ILE A 80 16.17 -11.49 10.42
CA ILE A 80 14.80 -11.26 9.96
C ILE A 80 13.85 -11.05 11.15
N TYR A 81 14.01 -11.83 12.22
CA TYR A 81 13.21 -11.68 13.43
C TYR A 81 13.40 -10.30 14.09
N LYS A 82 14.65 -9.79 14.16
CA LYS A 82 14.93 -8.41 14.61
C LYS A 82 14.17 -7.39 13.75
N ALA A 83 14.09 -7.60 12.44
CA ALA A 83 13.33 -6.74 11.53
C ALA A 83 11.83 -6.78 11.79
N CYS A 84 11.25 -7.97 11.94
CA CYS A 84 9.84 -8.13 12.32
C CYS A 84 9.54 -7.40 13.63
N ASN A 85 10.44 -7.46 14.61
CA ASN A 85 10.26 -6.76 15.87
C ASN A 85 10.37 -5.24 15.72
N ALA A 86 11.41 -4.75 15.04
CA ALA A 86 11.68 -3.32 14.93
C ALA A 86 10.70 -2.56 14.03
N VAL A 87 10.20 -3.21 12.98
CA VAL A 87 9.36 -2.56 11.95
C VAL A 87 7.90 -2.95 12.09
N LEU A 88 7.60 -4.23 12.31
CA LEU A 88 6.22 -4.71 12.43
C LEU A 88 5.73 -4.76 13.88
N GLY A 89 6.60 -4.52 14.86
CA GLY A 89 6.27 -4.63 16.29
C GLY A 89 6.03 -6.06 16.76
N ILE A 90 6.34 -7.07 15.94
CA ILE A 90 6.03 -8.48 16.24
C ILE A 90 6.92 -8.99 17.38
N LYS A 91 6.30 -9.63 18.35
CA LYS A 91 6.98 -10.36 19.43
C LYS A 91 6.62 -11.84 19.26
N ALA A 92 7.30 -12.54 18.35
CA ALA A 92 6.98 -13.96 18.16
C ALA A 92 7.41 -14.79 19.36
N ASP A 93 6.75 -15.92 19.56
CA ASP A 93 7.04 -16.87 20.62
C ASP A 93 8.43 -17.51 20.43
N LYS A 94 8.88 -18.29 21.42
CA LYS A 94 10.23 -18.86 21.44
C LYS A 94 10.56 -19.73 20.22
N ASP A 95 9.54 -20.27 19.56
CA ASP A 95 9.62 -21.09 18.36
C ASP A 95 9.52 -20.30 17.04
N GLY A 96 9.24 -18.99 17.10
CA GLY A 96 9.08 -18.13 15.93
C GLY A 96 7.66 -18.12 15.35
N SER A 97 6.72 -18.89 15.92
CA SER A 97 5.33 -18.86 15.49
C SER A 97 4.59 -17.67 16.12
N SER A 98 3.78 -16.97 15.33
CA SER A 98 2.88 -15.92 15.81
C SER A 98 1.80 -15.65 14.78
N ALA A 99 0.54 -15.59 15.22
CA ALA A 99 -0.57 -15.17 14.36
C ALA A 99 -0.33 -13.79 13.73
N GLN A 100 0.49 -12.94 14.36
CA GLN A 100 0.88 -11.63 13.86
C GLN A 100 1.73 -11.71 12.57
N ILE A 101 2.54 -12.77 12.44
CA ILE A 101 3.32 -13.01 11.21
C ILE A 101 2.36 -13.35 10.07
N ASP A 102 1.33 -14.16 10.34
CA ASP A 102 0.33 -14.54 9.33
C ASP A 102 -0.49 -13.34 8.86
N VAL A 103 -0.80 -12.38 9.75
CA VAL A 103 -1.49 -11.13 9.37
C VAL A 103 -0.66 -10.32 8.37
N ALA A 104 0.62 -10.05 8.66
CA ALA A 104 1.49 -9.33 7.73
C ALA A 104 1.69 -10.12 6.42
N LYS A 105 1.88 -11.44 6.53
CA LYS A 105 2.13 -12.31 5.38
C LYS A 105 0.92 -12.36 4.45
N ALA A 106 -0.31 -12.33 4.97
CA ALA A 106 -1.52 -12.39 4.15
C ALA A 106 -1.61 -11.26 3.11
N VAL A 107 -1.16 -10.05 3.46
CA VAL A 107 -1.11 -8.91 2.52
C VAL A 107 -0.14 -9.20 1.38
N PHE A 108 1.07 -9.67 1.70
CA PHE A 108 2.06 -10.01 0.67
C PHE A 108 1.70 -11.27 -0.12
N ASP A 109 1.05 -12.27 0.48
CA ASP A 109 0.54 -13.45 -0.23
C ASP A 109 -0.42 -13.04 -1.34
N LYS A 110 -1.34 -12.10 -1.05
CA LYS A 110 -2.24 -11.54 -2.06
C LYS A 110 -1.49 -10.81 -3.15
N MET A 111 -0.59 -9.89 -2.80
CA MET A 111 0.24 -9.20 -3.80
C MET A 111 0.95 -10.19 -4.73
N VAL A 112 1.66 -11.17 -4.17
CA VAL A 112 2.51 -12.05 -4.98
C VAL A 112 1.70 -13.05 -5.78
N SER A 113 0.49 -13.42 -5.34
CA SER A 113 -0.40 -14.29 -6.11
C SER A 113 -1.20 -13.54 -7.17
N VAL A 114 -1.63 -12.32 -6.89
CA VAL A 114 -2.57 -11.56 -7.73
C VAL A 114 -1.87 -10.69 -8.76
N ILE A 115 -0.78 -9.99 -8.40
CA ILE A 115 -0.06 -9.08 -9.30
C ILE A 115 0.38 -9.76 -10.61
N PRO A 116 0.93 -10.99 -10.63
CA PRO A 116 1.29 -11.66 -11.87
C PRO A 116 0.13 -12.44 -12.53
N SER A 117 -1.07 -12.42 -11.93
CA SER A 117 -2.21 -13.22 -12.38
C SER A 117 -2.96 -12.54 -13.53
N GLN A 118 -4.13 -13.09 -13.89
CA GLN A 118 -5.00 -12.54 -14.94
C GLN A 118 -6.17 -11.70 -14.39
N GLN A 119 -6.35 -11.66 -13.07
CA GLN A 119 -7.53 -11.06 -12.44
C GLN A 119 -7.16 -10.41 -11.11
N ASN A 120 -7.79 -9.29 -10.78
CA ASN A 120 -7.58 -8.63 -9.49
C ASN A 120 -8.21 -9.40 -8.33
N ASP A 121 -7.93 -8.97 -7.09
CA ASP A 121 -8.63 -9.42 -5.88
C ASP A 121 -9.08 -8.19 -5.08
N PRO A 122 -10.40 -7.92 -5.01
CA PRO A 122 -11.48 -8.60 -5.72
C PRO A 122 -11.44 -8.29 -7.22
N PRO A 123 -11.88 -9.22 -8.09
CA PRO A 123 -11.84 -9.04 -9.54
C PRO A 123 -12.47 -7.76 -10.06
N ASP A 124 -13.70 -7.49 -9.60
CA ASP A 124 -14.54 -6.42 -10.10
C ASP A 124 -14.46 -5.16 -9.20
N GLY A 125 -13.48 -5.12 -8.29
CA GLY A 125 -13.37 -4.09 -7.26
C GLY A 125 -14.28 -4.31 -6.04
N TYR A 126 -14.25 -3.37 -5.12
CA TYR A 126 -15.01 -3.35 -3.87
C TYR A 126 -16.38 -2.71 -4.03
N VAL A 127 -16.56 -1.79 -4.98
CA VAL A 127 -17.78 -0.99 -5.11
C VAL A 127 -18.85 -1.76 -5.88
N SER A 128 -19.86 -2.25 -5.15
CA SER A 128 -20.96 -3.07 -5.72
C SER A 128 -21.63 -2.49 -6.97
N LYS A 129 -21.80 -1.16 -7.06
CA LYS A 129 -22.41 -0.51 -8.23
C LYS A 129 -21.53 -0.55 -9.49
N LEU A 130 -20.21 -0.69 -9.34
CA LEU A 130 -19.28 -0.77 -10.46
C LEU A 130 -19.14 -2.21 -11.00
N LYS A 131 -19.44 -3.22 -10.17
CA LYS A 131 -19.32 -4.65 -10.53
C LYS A 131 -20.22 -5.10 -11.68
N ASN A 132 -21.37 -4.45 -11.86
CA ASN A 132 -22.35 -4.83 -12.89
C ASN A 132 -21.99 -4.31 -14.30
N ARG A 133 -20.84 -3.65 -14.45
CA ARG A 133 -20.36 -3.16 -15.74
C ARG A 133 -19.73 -4.30 -16.54
N ASP A 134 -19.89 -4.26 -17.85
CA ASP A 134 -19.20 -5.21 -18.72
C ASP A 134 -17.68 -5.01 -18.59
N GLY A 135 -16.94 -6.10 -18.36
CA GLY A 135 -15.50 -6.06 -18.08
C GLY A 135 -15.10 -5.31 -16.81
N ALA A 136 -15.98 -5.24 -15.80
CA ALA A 136 -15.70 -4.51 -14.55
C ALA A 136 -14.33 -4.89 -13.95
N LYS A 137 -13.51 -3.87 -13.74
CA LYS A 137 -12.22 -3.94 -13.04
C LYS A 137 -12.02 -2.68 -12.22
N PRO A 138 -11.24 -2.75 -11.13
CA PRO A 138 -10.77 -1.54 -10.49
C PRO A 138 -9.84 -0.77 -11.44
N LYS A 139 -9.88 0.55 -11.36
CA LYS A 139 -9.15 1.43 -12.30
C LYS A 139 -7.85 1.92 -11.69
N LEU A 140 -6.81 1.96 -12.51
CA LEU A 140 -5.50 2.50 -12.17
C LEU A 140 -5.26 3.75 -13.01
N MET A 141 -5.05 4.91 -12.37
CA MET A 141 -4.83 6.21 -13.01
C MET A 141 -3.41 6.74 -12.79
N CYS A 142 -2.93 7.57 -13.72
CA CYS A 142 -1.60 8.18 -13.66
C CYS A 142 -1.68 9.70 -13.73
N GLY A 143 -2.13 10.31 -12.63
CA GLY A 143 -2.44 11.73 -12.50
C GLY A 143 -3.95 11.97 -12.45
N ASP A 144 -4.33 13.22 -12.25
CA ASP A 144 -5.71 13.66 -12.46
C ASP A 144 -5.90 13.91 -13.97
N GLU A 145 -6.87 13.26 -14.62
CA GLU A 145 -7.13 13.53 -16.04
C GLU A 145 -7.55 15.01 -16.23
N GLU A 146 -6.80 15.76 -17.03
CA GLU A 146 -7.16 17.09 -17.50
C GLU A 146 -7.65 17.04 -18.96
N GLY A 147 -8.55 17.95 -19.37
CA GLY A 147 -9.03 18.05 -20.76
C GLY A 147 -10.41 17.45 -21.03
N GLU A 148 -10.69 17.05 -22.27
CA GLU A 148 -12.04 16.62 -22.72
C GLU A 148 -12.54 15.31 -22.08
N ASP A 149 -11.62 14.53 -21.55
CA ASP A 149 -11.86 13.28 -20.84
C ASP A 149 -11.45 13.39 -19.37
N SER A 150 -11.68 14.56 -18.78
CA SER A 150 -11.52 14.77 -17.35
C SER A 150 -12.79 14.41 -16.59
N TRP A 151 -12.71 14.50 -15.26
CA TRP A 151 -13.87 14.59 -14.39
C TRP A 151 -14.83 15.68 -14.89
N LYS A 152 -16.11 15.34 -15.04
CA LYS A 152 -17.16 16.27 -15.50
C LYS A 152 -18.14 16.59 -14.39
N TRP A 153 -18.45 17.87 -14.21
CA TRP A 153 -19.43 18.31 -13.23
C TRP A 153 -20.85 18.05 -13.74
N TYR A 154 -21.70 17.57 -12.84
CA TYR A 154 -23.14 17.44 -13.04
C TYR A 154 -23.84 17.99 -11.79
N GLY A 155 -24.63 19.04 -11.97
CA GLY A 155 -25.49 19.59 -10.93
C GLY A 155 -26.72 18.72 -10.70
N LEU A 156 -27.44 18.96 -9.60
CA LEU A 156 -28.61 18.15 -9.23
C LEU A 156 -29.69 18.04 -10.32
N GLY A 157 -29.85 19.07 -11.17
CA GLY A 157 -30.82 19.08 -12.26
C GLY A 157 -30.33 18.44 -13.57
N ASP A 158 -29.07 18.00 -13.63
CA ASP A 158 -28.47 17.48 -14.86
C ASP A 158 -28.74 15.98 -15.04
N LYS A 159 -28.89 15.58 -16.29
CA LYS A 159 -28.92 14.16 -16.67
C LYS A 159 -27.50 13.66 -16.92
N VAL A 160 -27.11 12.65 -16.15
CA VAL A 160 -25.79 12.01 -16.30
C VAL A 160 -25.87 10.90 -17.36
N PRO A 161 -24.84 10.73 -18.20
CA PRO A 161 -24.78 9.63 -19.16
C PRO A 161 -25.05 8.27 -18.51
N GLY A 162 -25.93 7.48 -19.14
CA GLY A 162 -26.31 6.15 -18.64
C GLY A 162 -27.32 6.13 -17.50
N LYS A 163 -27.83 7.28 -17.06
CA LYS A 163 -28.90 7.39 -16.06
C LYS A 163 -30.24 7.76 -16.69
N ALA A 164 -31.32 7.25 -16.09
CA ALA A 164 -32.67 7.46 -16.61
C ALA A 164 -33.25 8.81 -16.18
N ASN A 165 -32.88 9.27 -14.98
CA ASN A 165 -33.35 10.51 -14.39
C ASN A 165 -32.21 11.54 -14.29
N ASP A 166 -32.59 12.77 -13.97
CA ASP A 166 -31.66 13.77 -13.42
C ASP A 166 -31.19 13.35 -12.02
N LEU A 167 -30.05 13.89 -11.59
CA LEU A 167 -29.42 13.50 -10.33
C LEU A 167 -30.34 13.61 -9.12
N LEU A 168 -31.15 14.68 -9.06
CA LEU A 168 -32.13 14.94 -8.00
C LEU A 168 -33.12 13.77 -7.80
N ASN A 169 -33.47 13.07 -8.88
CA ASN A 169 -34.49 12.02 -8.86
C ASN A 169 -33.90 10.60 -8.90
N GLU A 170 -32.59 10.44 -8.91
CA GLU A 170 -31.95 9.12 -8.83
C GLU A 170 -32.10 8.52 -7.41
N PRO A 171 -32.83 7.40 -7.24
CA PRO A 171 -33.16 6.87 -5.91
C PRO A 171 -31.94 6.53 -5.05
N GLU A 172 -30.88 6.05 -5.71
CA GLU A 172 -29.61 5.66 -5.08
C GLU A 172 -28.80 6.85 -4.54
N PHE A 173 -29.12 8.08 -4.93
CA PHE A 173 -28.38 9.28 -4.53
C PHE A 173 -29.12 10.17 -3.54
N ARG A 174 -30.38 9.85 -3.21
CA ARG A 174 -31.23 10.64 -2.30
C ARG A 174 -30.62 10.95 -0.93
N SER A 175 -29.76 10.09 -0.41
CA SER A 175 -29.07 10.32 0.86
C SER A 175 -27.99 11.40 0.79
N PHE A 176 -27.42 11.67 -0.39
CA PHE A 176 -26.32 12.63 -0.57
C PHE A 176 -26.83 14.02 -0.96
N ILE A 177 -27.96 14.07 -1.68
CA ILE A 177 -28.49 15.27 -2.34
C ILE A 177 -28.87 16.42 -1.38
N LEU A 178 -29.07 16.13 -0.08
CA LEU A 178 -29.40 17.17 0.91
C LEU A 178 -28.19 18.00 1.37
N GLU A 179 -26.97 17.56 1.05
CA GLU A 179 -25.72 18.15 1.57
C GLU A 179 -24.78 18.65 0.45
N VAL A 180 -25.19 18.54 -0.83
CA VAL A 180 -24.31 18.77 -2.00
C VAL A 180 -25.07 19.43 -3.16
N GLU A 181 -24.39 20.21 -4.00
CA GLU A 181 -25.00 20.86 -5.19
C GLU A 181 -24.80 20.05 -6.48
N GLY A 182 -23.99 19.00 -6.44
CA GLY A 182 -23.74 18.12 -7.58
C GLY A 182 -22.60 17.14 -7.33
N ALA A 183 -22.12 16.54 -8.42
CA ALA A 183 -21.02 15.61 -8.39
C ALA A 183 -20.10 15.78 -9.59
N TRP A 184 -18.82 15.53 -9.36
CA TRP A 184 -17.87 15.22 -10.42
C TRP A 184 -17.95 13.74 -10.77
N VAL A 185 -18.07 13.45 -12.06
CA VAL A 185 -18.25 12.10 -12.59
C VAL A 185 -17.15 11.78 -13.57
N TYR A 186 -16.52 10.62 -13.39
CA TYR A 186 -15.54 10.06 -14.29
C TYR A 186 -15.69 8.54 -14.32
N ASP A 187 -15.86 7.96 -15.50
CA ASP A 187 -16.00 6.51 -15.69
C ASP A 187 -16.92 5.83 -14.63
N ALA A 188 -18.16 6.33 -14.52
CA ALA A 188 -19.18 5.90 -13.55
C ALA A 188 -18.82 6.04 -12.05
N ARG A 189 -17.72 6.70 -11.71
CA ARG A 189 -17.31 7.05 -10.34
C ARG A 189 -17.73 8.47 -10.02
N TRP A 190 -18.02 8.72 -8.74
CA TRP A 190 -18.71 9.93 -8.29
C TRP A 190 -17.95 10.57 -7.13
N VAL A 191 -17.75 11.87 -7.21
CA VAL A 191 -17.22 12.71 -6.14
C VAL A 191 -18.23 13.84 -5.89
N TRP A 192 -19.03 13.69 -4.84
CA TRP A 192 -20.04 14.68 -4.45
C TRP A 192 -19.40 15.90 -3.81
N LYS A 193 -19.88 17.10 -4.17
CA LYS A 193 -19.33 18.38 -3.69
C LYS A 193 -20.40 19.43 -3.47
N GLU A 194 -20.10 20.36 -2.58
CA GLU A 194 -20.98 21.50 -2.30
C GLU A 194 -21.02 22.47 -3.49
N THR A 195 -19.99 22.54 -4.33
CA THR A 195 -20.02 23.42 -5.52
C THR A 195 -19.18 22.86 -6.68
N GLU A 196 -19.46 23.30 -7.91
CA GLU A 196 -18.63 23.01 -9.10
C GLU A 196 -17.19 23.49 -8.94
N ARG A 197 -16.92 24.52 -8.12
CA ARG A 197 -15.56 25.05 -7.97
C ARG A 197 -14.64 24.09 -7.23
N GLU A 198 -15.20 23.16 -6.47
CA GLU A 198 -14.46 22.14 -5.75
C GLU A 198 -14.15 20.95 -6.65
N LYS A 199 -13.13 21.08 -7.50
CA LYS A 199 -12.64 19.97 -8.33
C LYS A 199 -12.37 18.70 -7.50
N PRO A 200 -12.50 17.50 -8.08
CA PRO A 200 -12.10 16.28 -7.42
C PRO A 200 -10.56 16.25 -7.42
N ILE A 201 -9.97 16.74 -6.34
CA ILE A 201 -8.52 16.68 -6.17
C ILE A 201 -8.20 15.27 -5.68
N LEU A 202 -7.78 14.38 -6.58
CA LEU A 202 -7.22 13.08 -6.18
C LEU A 202 -5.72 13.23 -5.95
N CYS A 203 -5.04 14.01 -6.79
CA CYS A 203 -3.63 14.32 -6.63
C CYS A 203 -3.42 15.72 -6.03
N ARG A 204 -3.07 15.76 -4.74
CA ARG A 204 -2.54 16.99 -4.10
C ARG A 204 -1.05 17.13 -4.37
N ASP A 205 -0.52 18.35 -4.34
CA ASP A 205 0.90 18.64 -4.61
C ASP A 205 1.88 17.82 -3.76
N ASP A 206 1.49 17.44 -2.54
CA ASP A 206 2.28 16.65 -1.61
C ASP A 206 2.06 15.14 -1.72
N LEU A 207 1.05 14.69 -2.47
CA LEU A 207 0.65 13.30 -2.61
C LEU A 207 1.44 12.62 -3.74
N TRP A 208 1.98 11.44 -3.44
CA TRP A 208 2.61 10.60 -4.45
C TRP A 208 1.58 9.68 -5.09
N ALA A 209 0.73 9.05 -4.29
CA ALA A 209 -0.32 8.15 -4.75
C ALA A 209 -1.44 8.06 -3.70
N ALA A 210 -2.55 7.43 -4.08
CA ALA A 210 -3.61 7.06 -3.15
C ALA A 210 -4.48 5.91 -3.67
N VAL A 211 -5.09 5.18 -2.73
CA VAL A 211 -6.19 4.25 -2.99
C VAL A 211 -7.52 4.84 -2.51
N TYR A 212 -8.51 4.89 -3.41
CA TYR A 212 -9.90 5.23 -3.12
C TYR A 212 -10.80 4.02 -3.32
N TRP A 213 -10.93 3.24 -2.25
CA TRP A 213 -11.73 2.01 -2.18
C TRP A 213 -13.20 2.21 -2.50
N ASP A 214 -13.76 3.32 -2.02
CA ASP A 214 -15.16 3.70 -2.24
C ASP A 214 -15.44 4.10 -3.70
N LYS A 215 -14.40 4.13 -4.53
CA LYS A 215 -14.44 4.45 -5.96
C LYS A 215 -13.75 3.40 -6.83
N ASP A 216 -13.18 2.33 -6.27
CA ASP A 216 -12.32 1.37 -6.99
C ASP A 216 -11.26 2.07 -7.86
N LEU A 217 -10.47 2.95 -7.22
CA LEU A 217 -9.37 3.68 -7.83
C LEU A 217 -8.06 3.45 -7.09
N LEU A 218 -7.02 3.18 -7.86
CA LEU A 218 -5.62 3.37 -7.48
C LEU A 218 -5.07 4.51 -8.34
N VAL A 219 -4.54 5.57 -7.72
CA VAL A 219 -4.05 6.75 -8.44
C VAL A 219 -2.57 6.93 -8.11
N PHE A 220 -1.73 6.95 -9.15
CA PHE A 220 -0.34 7.38 -9.05
C PHE A 220 -0.23 8.80 -9.59
N CYS A 221 0.19 9.76 -8.76
CA CYS A 221 0.17 11.18 -9.11
C CYS A 221 1.37 11.60 -9.96
N ASP A 222 1.26 12.74 -10.65
CA ASP A 222 2.29 13.22 -11.58
C ASP A 222 3.67 13.35 -10.95
N ARG A 223 3.73 13.65 -9.65
CA ARG A 223 4.98 13.67 -8.88
C ARG A 223 5.78 12.37 -9.02
N MET A 224 5.12 11.21 -9.06
CA MET A 224 5.78 9.91 -9.22
C MET A 224 6.46 9.74 -10.57
N PHE A 225 6.01 10.48 -11.59
CA PHE A 225 6.53 10.44 -12.95
C PHE A 225 7.45 11.61 -13.28
N SER A 226 7.75 12.47 -12.32
CA SER A 226 8.73 13.54 -12.50
C SER A 226 10.15 12.99 -12.75
N SER A 227 10.99 13.77 -13.41
CA SER A 227 12.39 13.40 -13.65
C SER A 227 13.18 13.17 -12.36
N GLU A 228 12.82 13.87 -11.27
CA GLU A 228 13.41 13.67 -9.95
C GLU A 228 13.09 12.26 -9.43
N SER A 229 11.81 11.87 -9.46
CA SER A 229 11.36 10.56 -9.00
C SER A 229 11.92 9.42 -9.85
N GLN A 230 11.97 9.58 -11.17
CA GLN A 230 12.55 8.61 -12.09
C GLN A 230 14.08 8.49 -11.95
N GLY A 231 14.74 9.55 -11.49
CA GLY A 231 16.18 9.58 -11.23
C GLY A 231 16.60 8.90 -9.92
N LEU A 232 15.65 8.53 -9.06
CA LEU A 232 15.96 7.82 -7.82
C LEU A 232 16.51 6.41 -8.12
N PRO A 233 17.58 5.97 -7.45
CA PRO A 233 18.13 4.64 -7.70
C PRO A 233 17.13 3.53 -7.32
N SER A 234 16.81 2.68 -8.29
CA SER A 234 15.94 1.52 -8.07
C SER A 234 16.47 0.61 -6.95
N PRO A 235 15.61 0.17 -6.01
CA PRO A 235 15.98 -0.80 -4.98
C PRO A 235 16.55 -2.11 -5.52
N LYS A 236 16.30 -2.44 -6.79
CA LYS A 236 16.88 -3.62 -7.46
C LYS A 236 18.40 -3.58 -7.48
N SER A 237 18.99 -2.39 -7.65
CA SER A 237 20.45 -2.19 -7.64
C SER A 237 21.10 -2.54 -6.30
N LEU A 238 20.32 -2.54 -5.22
CA LEU A 238 20.81 -2.77 -3.86
C LEU A 238 20.98 -4.25 -3.52
N LYS A 239 20.39 -5.16 -4.32
CA LYS A 239 20.61 -6.61 -4.18
C LYS A 239 22.09 -6.97 -4.34
N THR A 240 22.83 -6.22 -5.17
CA THR A 240 24.24 -6.48 -5.47
C THR A 240 25.19 -5.59 -4.69
N SER A 241 24.84 -4.33 -4.43
CA SER A 241 25.70 -3.39 -3.70
C SER A 241 25.54 -3.48 -2.18
N GLY A 242 24.42 -4.02 -1.69
CA GLY A 242 23.98 -3.85 -0.31
C GLY A 242 23.61 -2.40 0.01
N ILE A 243 22.96 -2.20 1.16
CA ILE A 243 22.85 -0.89 1.81
C ILE A 243 23.88 -0.88 2.93
N THR A 244 24.73 0.14 3.00
CA THR A 244 25.77 0.23 4.06
C THR A 244 25.29 1.00 5.29
N GLU A 245 24.19 1.77 5.18
CA GLU A 245 23.73 2.72 6.20
C GLU A 245 22.20 2.79 6.22
N LEU A 246 21.60 2.80 7.43
CA LEU A 246 20.15 2.95 7.64
C LEU A 246 19.59 4.22 7.00
N ASP A 247 20.36 5.31 6.97
CA ASP A 247 19.92 6.60 6.41
C ASP A 247 19.65 6.52 4.90
N LYS A 248 20.30 5.59 4.18
CA LYS A 248 20.03 5.34 2.75
C LYS A 248 18.70 4.63 2.53
N LEU A 249 18.15 3.92 3.52
CA LEU A 249 16.84 3.27 3.39
C LEU A 249 15.73 4.30 3.17
N GLY A 250 15.82 5.48 3.81
CA GLY A 250 14.86 6.57 3.65
C GLY A 250 14.86 7.17 2.24
N ASP A 251 15.99 7.15 1.54
CA ASP A 251 16.07 7.62 0.15
C ASP A 251 15.45 6.61 -0.82
N HIS A 252 15.71 5.32 -0.62
CA HIS A 252 15.09 4.27 -1.43
C HIS A 252 13.60 4.08 -1.14
N ALA A 253 13.13 4.43 0.07
CA ALA A 253 11.72 4.40 0.42
C ALA A 253 10.86 5.36 -0.43
N LYS A 254 11.48 6.40 -1.01
CA LYS A 254 10.82 7.35 -1.92
C LYS A 254 10.74 6.87 -3.36
N HIS A 255 11.38 5.74 -3.69
CA HIS A 255 11.33 5.20 -5.04
C HIS A 255 9.92 4.69 -5.36
N ILE A 256 9.47 4.91 -6.61
CA ILE A 256 8.12 4.56 -7.08
C ILE A 256 7.71 3.12 -6.74
N SER A 257 8.60 2.14 -6.91
CA SER A 257 8.29 0.74 -6.61
C SER A 257 7.99 0.49 -5.14
N VAL A 258 8.56 1.27 -4.22
CA VAL A 258 8.27 1.15 -2.78
C VAL A 258 6.94 1.81 -2.45
N ILE A 259 6.66 2.97 -3.06
CA ILE A 259 5.36 3.65 -2.98
C ILE A 259 4.25 2.75 -3.56
N MET A 260 4.52 2.01 -4.64
CA MET A 260 3.59 1.01 -5.16
C MET A 260 3.31 -0.09 -4.12
N VAL A 261 4.32 -0.63 -3.43
CA VAL A 261 4.08 -1.61 -2.36
C VAL A 261 3.25 -1.01 -1.23
N HIS A 262 3.46 0.26 -0.90
CA HIS A 262 2.64 1.00 0.07
C HIS A 262 1.17 1.04 -0.36
N GLU A 263 0.86 1.56 -1.55
CA GLU A 263 -0.53 1.67 -2.02
C GLU A 263 -1.18 0.31 -2.24
N LEU A 264 -0.44 -0.67 -2.74
CA LEU A 264 -0.93 -2.03 -2.88
C LEU A 264 -1.15 -2.69 -1.51
N SER A 265 -0.47 -2.24 -0.45
CA SER A 265 -0.72 -2.70 0.93
C SER A 265 -2.05 -2.20 1.42
N HIS A 266 -2.45 -0.97 1.05
CA HIS A 266 -3.84 -0.57 1.16
C HIS A 266 -4.66 -1.58 0.37
N TRP A 267 -4.64 -1.56 -0.97
CA TRP A 267 -5.56 -2.34 -1.81
C TRP A 267 -5.71 -3.82 -1.40
N PHE A 268 -4.61 -4.56 -1.27
CA PHE A 268 -4.67 -5.99 -0.94
C PHE A 268 -4.89 -6.27 0.56
N GLY A 269 -4.68 -5.29 1.43
CA GLY A 269 -5.13 -5.34 2.82
C GLY A 269 -6.64 -5.58 2.94
N GLY A 270 -7.39 -5.18 1.91
CA GLY A 270 -8.83 -5.31 1.83
C GLY A 270 -9.59 -4.37 2.75
N ILE A 271 -10.91 -4.57 2.79
CA ILE A 271 -11.83 -3.85 3.65
C ILE A 271 -12.22 -4.73 4.84
N ALA A 272 -12.45 -4.09 5.99
CA ALA A 272 -12.84 -4.80 7.20
C ALA A 272 -14.21 -5.47 6.99
N THR A 273 -14.41 -6.64 7.59
CA THR A 273 -15.71 -7.33 7.61
C THR A 273 -16.18 -7.43 9.04
N ASP A 274 -17.44 -7.09 9.29
CA ASP A 274 -18.03 -7.21 10.62
C ASP A 274 -18.31 -8.68 10.99
N ALA A 275 -18.75 -8.91 12.24
CA ALA A 275 -19.04 -10.25 12.75
C ALA A 275 -20.19 -10.96 12.01
N ASN A 276 -20.99 -10.24 11.22
CA ASN A 276 -22.09 -10.78 10.43
C ASN A 276 -21.70 -11.02 8.97
N GLY A 277 -20.43 -10.82 8.61
CA GLY A 277 -19.95 -10.96 7.24
C GLY A 277 -20.24 -9.73 6.36
N GLN A 278 -20.72 -8.63 6.93
CA GLN A 278 -20.96 -7.39 6.20
C GLN A 278 -19.66 -6.63 6.03
N GLN A 279 -19.31 -6.32 4.78
CA GLN A 279 -18.15 -5.51 4.46
C GLN A 279 -18.35 -4.08 4.97
N SER A 280 -17.41 -3.62 5.80
CA SER A 280 -17.22 -2.23 6.17
C SER A 280 -16.75 -1.44 4.95
N LEU A 281 -17.02 -0.13 4.94
CA LEU A 281 -16.42 0.81 3.99
C LEU A 281 -15.00 1.21 4.41
N GLU A 282 -14.52 0.75 5.56
CA GLU A 282 -13.21 1.07 6.09
C GLU A 282 -12.15 0.04 5.66
N PRO A 283 -10.99 0.49 5.14
CA PRO A 283 -9.87 -0.39 4.83
C PRO A 283 -9.27 -1.03 6.09
N VAL A 284 -8.71 -2.25 5.97
CA VAL A 284 -8.00 -2.91 7.07
C VAL A 284 -6.62 -2.28 7.28
N VAL A 285 -5.90 -2.05 6.18
CA VAL A 285 -4.59 -1.39 6.18
C VAL A 285 -4.81 0.07 5.83
N ILE A 286 -4.54 0.96 6.78
CA ILE A 286 -4.67 2.42 6.66
C ILE A 286 -3.41 3.09 7.14
N ASP A 287 -3.13 4.28 6.63
CA ASP A 287 -2.04 5.07 7.18
C ASP A 287 -2.36 5.47 8.62
N GLN A 288 -1.47 5.06 9.51
CA GLN A 288 -1.65 5.23 10.96
C GLN A 288 -1.14 6.59 11.40
N THR A 289 -1.76 7.13 12.44
CA THR A 289 -1.25 8.33 13.12
C THR A 289 0.16 8.06 13.66
N ALA A 290 1.11 8.93 13.37
CA ALA A 290 2.45 8.90 13.93
C ALA A 290 2.39 8.97 15.46
N VAL A 291 3.29 8.24 16.11
CA VAL A 291 3.39 8.22 17.57
C VAL A 291 4.72 8.81 18.01
N SER A 292 4.69 9.64 19.05
CA SER A 292 5.91 10.18 19.64
C SER A 292 6.72 9.08 20.34
N TYR A 293 7.95 9.41 20.74
CA TYR A 293 8.78 8.54 21.58
C TYR A 293 8.18 8.24 22.97
N LYS A 294 7.06 8.87 23.32
CA LYS A 294 6.27 8.60 24.54
C LYS A 294 5.05 7.72 24.27
N GLY A 295 4.85 7.27 23.02
CA GLY A 295 3.70 6.48 22.60
C GLY A 295 2.40 7.28 22.43
N LYS A 296 2.49 8.60 22.25
CA LYS A 296 1.32 9.48 22.08
C LYS A 296 1.07 9.79 20.61
N GLY A 297 -0.18 9.74 20.17
CA GLY A 297 -0.57 10.09 18.79
C GLY A 297 -0.30 11.56 18.49
N GLN A 298 0.25 11.84 17.31
CA GLN A 298 0.70 13.17 16.90
C GLN A 298 -0.27 13.84 15.92
N TYR A 299 -0.62 15.10 16.21
CA TYR A 299 -1.49 15.93 15.38
C TYR A 299 -0.88 17.32 15.22
N LYS A 300 -1.22 18.00 14.12
CA LYS A 300 -0.82 19.39 13.85
C LYS A 300 -2.06 20.23 13.54
N PHE A 301 -1.96 21.55 13.72
CA PHE A 301 -3.03 22.46 13.29
C PHE A 301 -3.00 22.65 11.78
N GLN A 302 -4.13 22.45 11.11
CA GLN A 302 -4.26 22.57 9.65
C GLN A 302 -3.94 23.99 9.14
N TYR A 303 -4.29 25.02 9.93
CA TYR A 303 -4.22 26.42 9.49
C TYR A 303 -3.05 27.23 10.11
N LYS A 304 -2.12 26.61 10.84
CA LYS A 304 -0.99 27.33 11.46
C LYS A 304 0.32 27.08 10.70
N VAL A 305 0.93 28.18 10.26
CA VAL A 305 2.20 28.25 9.52
C VAL A 305 3.39 27.64 10.28
N ASN A 306 3.30 27.45 11.60
CA ASN A 306 4.39 26.92 12.43
C ASN A 306 4.18 25.47 12.92
N GLY A 307 3.17 24.74 12.42
CA GLY A 307 3.13 23.27 12.49
C GLY A 307 3.32 22.62 13.87
N ALA A 308 2.95 23.29 14.97
CA ALA A 308 3.18 22.78 16.31
C ALA A 308 2.52 21.39 16.47
N ILE A 309 3.34 20.39 16.80
CA ILE A 309 2.88 19.03 17.04
C ILE A 309 2.27 18.95 18.43
N MET A 310 1.03 18.47 18.48
CA MET A 310 0.30 18.11 19.69
C MET A 310 0.36 16.60 19.86
N GLU A 311 0.42 16.16 21.12
CA GLU A 311 0.50 14.76 21.49
C GLU A 311 -0.72 14.37 22.32
N PHE A 312 -1.37 13.28 21.95
CA PHE A 312 -2.56 12.78 22.63
C PHE A 312 -2.34 11.34 23.13
N ASP A 313 -2.69 11.09 24.40
CA ASP A 313 -2.68 9.73 24.96
C ASP A 313 -3.78 8.86 24.34
N ASN A 314 -4.95 9.46 24.09
CA ASN A 314 -6.06 8.87 23.34
C ASN A 314 -6.27 9.69 22.07
N GLU A 315 -6.20 9.05 20.91
CA GLU A 315 -6.41 9.76 19.65
C GLU A 315 -7.81 10.38 19.59
N PRO A 316 -7.92 11.68 19.24
CA PRO A 316 -9.22 12.32 19.06
C PRO A 316 -10.01 11.64 17.95
N SER A 317 -11.33 11.64 18.10
CA SER A 317 -12.22 11.16 17.04
C SER A 317 -12.08 12.02 15.77
N ALA A 318 -12.44 11.48 14.61
CA ALA A 318 -12.41 12.24 13.35
C ALA A 318 -13.25 13.53 13.42
N LYS A 319 -14.39 13.48 14.11
CA LYS A 319 -15.23 14.66 14.36
C LYS A 319 -14.53 15.68 15.25
N GLU A 320 -13.96 15.25 16.37
CA GLU A 320 -13.24 16.14 17.28
C GLU A 320 -12.03 16.80 16.60
N ALA A 321 -11.26 16.03 15.85
CA ALA A 321 -10.13 16.56 15.08
C ALA A 321 -10.60 17.62 14.07
N LYS A 322 -11.68 17.33 13.31
CA LYS A 322 -12.28 18.29 12.35
C LYS A 322 -12.76 19.56 13.06
N ASP A 323 -13.53 19.42 14.14
CA ASP A 323 -14.12 20.54 14.87
C ASP A 323 -13.04 21.46 15.47
N ASN A 324 -11.84 20.94 15.77
CA ASN A 324 -10.70 21.70 16.29
C ASN A 324 -9.65 22.08 15.23
N GLY A 325 -9.85 21.73 13.96
CA GLY A 325 -8.89 21.99 12.88
C GLY A 325 -7.55 21.27 13.06
N TRP A 326 -7.59 20.06 13.63
CA TRP A 326 -6.44 19.19 13.82
C TRP A 326 -6.33 18.18 12.67
N GLU A 327 -5.12 18.04 12.16
CA GLU A 327 -4.76 17.06 11.15
C GLU A 327 -3.81 16.03 11.76
N ARG A 328 -4.02 14.74 11.46
CA ARG A 328 -3.10 13.68 11.85
C ARG A 328 -1.72 13.93 11.24
N VAL A 329 -0.66 13.74 12.02
CA VAL A 329 0.65 13.47 11.47
C VAL A 329 0.65 11.99 11.10
N MET A 330 0.92 11.65 9.85
CA MET A 330 0.87 10.26 9.38
C MET A 330 2.21 9.55 9.65
N THR A 331 2.17 8.24 9.89
CA THR A 331 3.36 7.42 10.11
C THR A 331 4.04 7.13 8.78
N TYR A 332 4.97 8.01 8.38
CA TYR A 332 5.75 7.85 7.16
C TYR A 332 7.26 7.93 7.44
N GLY A 333 8.01 7.02 6.82
CA GLY A 333 9.44 6.91 6.95
C GLY A 333 9.89 6.11 8.18
N VAL A 334 11.18 5.78 8.14
CA VAL A 334 11.81 4.82 9.06
C VAL A 334 11.61 5.18 10.54
N LYS A 335 11.74 6.46 10.90
CA LYS A 335 11.64 6.92 12.30
C LYS A 335 10.25 6.72 12.88
N ASP A 336 9.23 7.13 12.14
CA ASP A 336 7.85 7.06 12.61
C ASP A 336 7.37 5.61 12.65
N VAL A 337 7.76 4.80 11.66
CA VAL A 337 7.46 3.36 11.63
C VAL A 337 8.06 2.62 12.82
N TRP A 338 9.31 2.91 13.21
CA TRP A 338 9.90 2.29 14.40
C TRP A 338 9.21 2.72 15.69
N ALA A 339 8.84 4.00 15.80
CA ALA A 339 8.08 4.48 16.95
C ALA A 339 6.73 3.76 17.02
N LEU A 340 6.00 3.65 15.91
CA LEU A 340 4.72 2.94 15.84
C LEU A 340 4.86 1.48 16.27
N ALA A 341 5.83 0.77 15.71
CA ALA A 341 6.12 -0.63 16.03
C ALA A 341 6.45 -0.87 17.51
N ALA A 342 7.16 0.06 18.15
CA ALA A 342 7.53 -0.04 19.55
C ALA A 342 6.31 0.06 20.49
N PHE A 343 5.28 0.82 20.11
CA PHE A 343 4.11 1.10 20.95
C PHE A 343 2.84 0.33 20.57
N SER A 344 2.68 -0.07 19.31
CA SER A 344 1.48 -0.79 18.85
C SER A 344 1.76 -1.72 17.67
N THR A 345 1.90 -3.02 17.96
CA THR A 345 1.99 -4.06 16.94
C THR A 345 0.75 -4.09 16.03
N ASP A 346 -0.45 -3.91 16.58
CA ASP A 346 -1.69 -3.94 15.78
C ASP A 346 -1.74 -2.82 14.74
N LYS A 347 -1.38 -1.59 15.14
CA LYS A 347 -1.30 -0.47 14.20
C LYS A 347 -0.17 -0.65 13.19
N ALA A 348 1.00 -1.11 13.63
CA ALA A 348 2.14 -1.36 12.75
C ALA A 348 1.80 -2.38 11.65
N LEU A 349 1.13 -3.48 11.99
CA LEU A 349 0.68 -4.49 11.01
C LEU A 349 -0.37 -3.98 10.03
N LYS A 350 -1.06 -2.89 10.37
CA LYS A 350 -2.11 -2.25 9.57
C LYS A 350 -1.66 -0.93 8.95
N ASN A 351 -0.35 -0.63 8.95
CA ASN A 351 0.22 0.57 8.35
C ASN A 351 0.95 0.21 7.03
N ALA A 352 0.61 0.88 5.93
CA ALA A 352 1.17 0.56 4.62
C ALA A 352 2.68 0.86 4.54
N ASP A 353 3.14 1.94 5.18
CA ASP A 353 4.56 2.29 5.20
C ASP A 353 5.39 1.29 6.02
N THR A 354 4.82 0.76 7.09
CA THR A 354 5.43 -0.31 7.88
C THR A 354 5.64 -1.58 7.05
N LEU A 355 4.63 -1.99 6.29
CA LEU A 355 4.70 -3.17 5.42
C LEU A 355 5.70 -2.97 4.28
N SER A 356 5.62 -1.83 3.58
CA SER A 356 6.51 -1.54 2.46
C SER A 356 7.98 -1.40 2.88
N LEU A 357 8.27 -0.73 4.00
CA LEU A 357 9.63 -0.63 4.54
C LEU A 357 10.17 -1.99 5.00
N PHE A 358 9.34 -2.82 5.66
CA PHE A 358 9.75 -4.17 6.02
C PHE A 358 10.15 -4.98 4.78
N ALA A 359 9.30 -4.99 3.76
CA ALA A 359 9.54 -5.71 2.52
C ALA A 359 10.80 -5.19 1.78
N LEU A 360 10.99 -3.87 1.74
CA LEU A 360 12.18 -3.23 1.19
C LEU A 360 13.45 -3.69 1.92
N MET A 361 13.43 -3.73 3.26
CA MET A 361 14.58 -4.20 4.04
C MET A 361 14.91 -5.68 3.77
N MET A 362 13.90 -6.51 3.50
CA MET A 362 14.11 -7.92 3.17
C MET A 362 14.74 -8.10 1.79
N GLN A 363 14.32 -7.29 0.81
CA GLN A 363 14.83 -7.28 -0.56
C GLN A 363 16.34 -6.99 -0.63
N VAL A 364 16.84 -6.10 0.23
CA VAL A 364 18.24 -5.62 0.20
C VAL A 364 19.16 -6.34 1.20
N HIS A 365 18.63 -7.33 1.92
CA HIS A 365 19.36 -8.17 2.89
C HIS A 365 20.18 -7.41 3.96
N PHE A 366 19.86 -6.16 4.23
CA PHE A 366 20.60 -5.31 5.16
C PHE A 366 20.17 -5.55 6.61
N TRP A 367 21.11 -5.56 7.57
CA TRP A 367 20.86 -5.13 8.95
C TRP A 367 22.19 -4.80 9.65
N PRO A 368 22.29 -3.73 10.45
CA PRO A 368 23.41 -3.53 11.37
C PRO A 368 23.42 -4.67 12.41
N SER A 369 24.58 -5.25 12.65
CA SER A 369 24.80 -6.31 13.67
C SER A 369 24.46 -5.85 15.08
#